data_AF-A0A8D8SY32-F1
#
_entry.id   AF-A0A8D8SY32-F1
#
_cell.length_a   1.000
_cell.length_b   1.000
_cell.length_c   1.000
_cell.angle_alpha   90.00
_cell.angle_beta   90.00
_cell.angle_gamma   90.00
#
_symmetry.space_group_name_H-M   'P 1'
#
loop_
_entity.id
_entity.type
_entity.pdbx_description
1 polymer ?
#
loop_
_entity_poly.entity_id
_entity_poly.type
_entity_poly.pdbx_seq_one_letter_code
_entity_poly.pdbx_strand_id
1 'polypeptide(L)'
;MMSRLASQNAQTKKIKNALQNFKNETYILMKPDIDKIEEEFKHDKLSNILAKLCEHWMDTKSELDKLKHQHEAAEWMMQNLITEKNGLESQITNYEVRLSNLIEESNEQIQDTENEITKYQETVNTLNSELKKKQK
;
A
#
# COMPACT_ATOMS: atom_id res chain seq x y z
N MET A 1 -17.99 31.47 -45.31
CA MET A 1 -17.81 32.27 -44.07
C MET A 1 -18.94 32.06 -43.06
N MET A 2 -20.21 32.09 -43.46
CA MET A 2 -21.37 31.91 -42.56
C MET A 2 -21.36 30.58 -41.75
N SER A 3 -20.89 29.46 -42.31
CA SER A 3 -20.88 28.17 -41.60
C SER A 3 -19.85 28.07 -40.46
N ARG A 4 -18.73 28.78 -40.55
CA ARG A 4 -17.71 28.84 -39.48
C ARG A 4 -18.19 29.66 -38.29
N LEU A 5 -18.87 30.79 -38.55
CA LEU A 5 -19.48 31.63 -37.51
C LEU A 5 -20.60 30.89 -36.78
N ALA A 6 -21.43 30.14 -37.49
CA ALA A 6 -22.49 29.31 -36.89
C ALA A 6 -21.92 28.18 -36.01
N SER A 7 -20.83 27.54 -36.46
CA SER A 7 -20.13 26.50 -35.70
C SER A 7 -19.44 27.05 -34.45
N GLN A 8 -18.81 28.22 -34.52
CA GLN A 8 -18.23 28.88 -33.35
C GLN A 8 -19.32 29.25 -32.34
N ASN A 9 -20.42 29.87 -32.77
CA ASN A 9 -21.53 30.23 -31.87
C ASN A 9 -22.16 29.01 -31.17
N ALA A 10 -22.28 27.87 -31.85
CA ALA A 10 -22.79 26.64 -31.24
C ALA A 10 -21.84 26.08 -30.18
N GLN A 11 -20.52 26.20 -30.41
CA GLN A 11 -19.49 25.74 -29.49
C GLN A 11 -19.38 26.65 -28.26
N THR A 12 -19.42 27.98 -28.46
CA THR A 12 -19.49 28.97 -27.39
C THR A 12 -20.73 28.78 -26.51
N LYS A 13 -21.87 28.42 -27.11
CA LYS A 13 -23.11 28.14 -26.35
C LYS A 13 -23.02 26.87 -25.49
N LYS A 14 -22.38 25.81 -25.99
CA LYS A 14 -22.12 24.59 -25.20
C LYS A 14 -21.19 24.84 -24.03
N ILE A 15 -20.11 25.59 -24.27
CA ILE A 15 -19.14 25.99 -23.25
C ILE A 15 -19.82 26.86 -22.18
N LYS A 16 -20.63 27.84 -22.59
CA LYS A 16 -21.37 28.70 -21.65
C LYS A 16 -22.34 27.92 -20.75
N ASN A 17 -23.00 26.90 -21.30
CA ASN A 17 -23.87 26.02 -20.52
C ASN A 17 -23.09 25.08 -19.57
N ALA A 18 -21.91 24.60 -19.98
CA ALA A 18 -21.05 23.78 -19.11
C ALA A 18 -20.52 24.61 -17.93
N LEU A 19 -20.12 25.85 -18.20
CA LEU A 19 -19.65 26.82 -17.20
C LEU A 19 -20.75 27.27 -16.24
N GLN A 20 -21.99 27.50 -16.71
CA GLN A 20 -23.12 27.86 -15.85
C GLN A 20 -23.52 26.77 -14.85
N ASN A 21 -23.27 25.50 -15.19
CA ASN A 21 -23.58 24.35 -14.33
C ASN A 21 -22.37 23.90 -13.50
N PHE A 22 -21.26 24.64 -13.53
CA PHE A 22 -20.00 24.26 -12.93
C PHE A 22 -19.95 24.63 -11.43
N LYS A 23 -19.94 23.63 -10.54
CA LYS A 23 -19.95 23.78 -9.08
C LYS A 23 -18.55 23.63 -8.46
N ASN A 24 -17.55 24.29 -9.03
CA ASN A 24 -16.22 24.34 -8.44
C ASN A 24 -16.03 25.67 -7.70
N GLU A 25 -15.70 25.64 -6.41
CA GLU A 25 -15.52 26.84 -5.58
C GLU A 25 -14.52 27.83 -6.17
N THR A 26 -13.43 27.37 -6.76
CA THR A 26 -12.43 28.26 -7.38
C THR A 26 -12.98 28.94 -8.63
N TYR A 27 -13.78 28.23 -9.45
CA TYR A 27 -14.44 28.83 -10.60
C TYR A 27 -15.51 29.83 -10.17
N ILE A 28 -16.30 29.52 -9.13
CA ILE A 28 -17.29 30.43 -8.57
C ILE A 28 -16.63 31.73 -8.09
N LEU A 29 -15.44 31.64 -7.48
CA LEU A 29 -14.67 32.82 -7.04
C LEU A 29 -14.08 33.62 -8.21
N MET A 30 -13.67 32.96 -9.29
CA MET A 30 -13.11 33.63 -10.47
C MET A 30 -14.18 34.17 -11.43
N LYS A 31 -15.41 33.65 -11.35
CA LYS A 31 -16.50 33.96 -12.27
C LYS A 31 -16.87 35.46 -12.33
N PRO A 32 -16.94 36.23 -11.22
CA PRO A 32 -17.23 37.66 -11.28
C PRO A 32 -16.17 38.46 -12.06
N ASP A 33 -14.88 38.12 -11.90
CA ASP A 33 -13.78 38.78 -12.61
C ASP A 33 -13.79 38.41 -14.10
N ILE A 34 -14.12 37.16 -14.42
CA ILE A 34 -14.34 36.68 -15.79
C ILE A 34 -15.49 37.45 -16.46
N ASP A 35 -16.64 37.53 -15.78
CA ASP A 35 -17.82 38.20 -16.30
C ASP A 35 -17.56 39.71 -16.51
N LYS A 36 -16.76 40.35 -15.61
CA LYS A 36 -16.31 41.74 -15.75
C LYS A 36 -15.38 41.97 -16.95
N ILE A 37 -14.43 41.06 -17.18
CA ILE A 37 -13.52 41.12 -18.34
C ILE A 37 -14.31 40.94 -19.65
N GLU A 38 -15.32 40.07 -19.67
CA GLU A 38 -16.18 39.90 -20.85
C GLU A 38 -17.00 41.16 -21.16
N GLU A 39 -17.55 41.83 -20.15
CA GLU A 39 -18.31 43.09 -20.32
C GLU A 39 -17.43 44.25 -20.80
N GLU A 40 -16.21 44.38 -20.26
CA GLU A 40 -15.30 45.48 -20.59
C GLU A 40 -14.69 45.36 -21.99
N PHE A 41 -14.45 44.14 -22.49
CA PHE A 41 -13.63 43.97 -23.70
C PHE A 41 -14.39 43.62 -24.99
N LYS A 42 -15.66 43.19 -24.95
CA LYS A 42 -16.50 42.83 -26.14
C LYS A 42 -15.75 42.06 -27.26
N HIS A 43 -14.72 41.31 -26.91
CA HIS A 43 -13.78 40.71 -27.86
C HIS A 43 -13.92 39.20 -27.78
N ASP A 44 -14.59 38.60 -28.78
CA ASP A 44 -14.78 37.15 -28.91
C ASP A 44 -13.48 36.35 -28.74
N LYS A 45 -12.33 36.97 -29.04
CA LYS A 45 -11.01 36.35 -28.88
C LYS A 45 -10.60 36.17 -27.41
N LEU A 46 -10.92 37.13 -26.54
CA LEU A 46 -10.59 37.05 -25.10
C LEU A 46 -11.48 36.04 -24.38
N SER A 47 -12.80 36.06 -24.66
CA SER A 47 -13.74 35.04 -24.14
C SER A 47 -13.32 33.62 -24.54
N ASN A 48 -12.91 33.41 -25.79
CA ASN A 48 -12.40 32.11 -26.23
C ASN A 48 -11.07 31.68 -25.57
N ILE A 49 -10.17 32.62 -25.28
CA ILE A 49 -8.91 32.32 -24.57
C ILE A 49 -9.21 31.93 -23.13
N LEU A 50 -10.10 32.68 -22.47
CA LEU A 50 -10.50 32.45 -21.09
C LEU A 50 -11.20 31.10 -20.91
N ALA A 51 -12.14 30.77 -21.80
CA ALA A 51 -12.80 29.47 -21.82
C ALA A 51 -11.79 28.30 -21.90
N LYS A 52 -10.79 28.40 -22.79
CA LYS A 52 -9.74 27.38 -22.93
C LYS A 52 -8.86 27.26 -21.69
N LEU A 53 -8.54 28.38 -21.04
CA LEU A 53 -7.78 28.37 -19.79
C LEU A 53 -8.58 27.70 -18.66
N CYS A 54 -9.88 27.97 -18.57
CA CYS A 54 -10.76 27.29 -17.63
C CYS A 54 -10.83 25.78 -17.93
N GLU A 55 -11.00 25.37 -19.18
CA GLU A 55 -10.99 23.95 -19.58
C GLU A 55 -9.68 23.25 -19.17
N HIS A 56 -8.53 23.84 -19.52
CA HIS A 56 -7.24 23.28 -19.16
C HIS A 56 -7.03 23.19 -17.64
N TRP A 57 -7.48 24.21 -16.90
CA TRP A 57 -7.43 24.20 -15.44
C TRP A 57 -8.31 23.10 -14.84
N MET A 58 -9.52 22.89 -15.39
CA MET A 58 -10.43 21.82 -14.97
C MET A 58 -9.81 20.44 -15.17
N ASP A 59 -9.24 20.20 -16.35
CA ASP A 59 -8.59 18.92 -16.68
C ASP A 59 -7.39 18.67 -15.75
N THR A 60 -6.53 19.68 -15.57
CA THR A 60 -5.36 19.60 -14.69
C THR A 60 -5.76 19.34 -13.25
N LYS A 61 -6.82 19.99 -12.76
CA LYS A 61 -7.33 19.80 -11.40
C LYS A 61 -7.92 18.40 -11.21
N SER A 62 -8.67 17.90 -12.19
CA SER A 62 -9.22 16.54 -12.15
C SER A 62 -8.12 15.48 -12.10
N GLU A 63 -7.07 15.63 -12.92
CA GLU A 63 -5.91 14.73 -12.89
C GLU A 63 -5.14 14.82 -11.57
N LEU A 64 -4.97 16.02 -11.01
CA LEU A 64 -4.36 16.20 -9.69
C LEU A 64 -5.15 15.47 -8.60
N ASP A 65 -6.48 15.56 -8.61
CA ASP A 65 -7.33 14.90 -7.61
C ASP A 65 -7.25 13.36 -7.76
N LYS A 66 -7.21 12.83 -8.99
CA LYS A 66 -6.96 11.39 -9.23
C LYS A 66 -5.62 10.94 -8.70
N LEU A 67 -4.55 11.69 -8.98
CA LEU A 67 -3.20 11.39 -8.51
C LEU A 67 -3.12 11.43 -6.98
N LYS A 68 -3.81 12.38 -6.35
CA LYS A 68 -3.88 12.47 -4.89
C LYS A 68 -4.53 11.24 -4.28
N HIS A 69 -5.67 10.80 -4.81
CA HIS A 69 -6.33 9.58 -4.34
C HIS A 69 -5.49 8.32 -4.56
N GLN A 70 -4.79 8.23 -5.70
CA GLN A 70 -3.86 7.12 -5.95
C GLN A 70 -2.71 7.12 -4.95
N HIS A 71 -2.18 8.29 -4.60
CA HIS A 71 -1.13 8.44 -3.60
C HIS A 71 -1.62 7.99 -2.21
N GLU A 72 -2.77 8.50 -1.76
CA GLU A 72 -3.38 8.11 -0.48
C GLU A 72 -3.63 6.59 -0.40
N ALA A 73 -4.10 5.97 -1.49
CA ALA A 73 -4.30 4.53 -1.56
C ALA A 73 -2.98 3.75 -1.49
N ALA A 74 -1.93 4.22 -2.19
CA ALA A 74 -0.61 3.61 -2.16
C ALA A 74 0.04 3.72 -0.77
N GLU A 75 -0.09 4.85 -0.09
CA GLU A 75 0.37 5.03 1.29
C GLU A 75 -0.33 4.07 2.25
N TRP A 76 -1.65 3.92 2.12
CA TRP A 76 -2.41 2.97 2.93
C TRP A 76 -1.94 1.52 2.70
N MET A 77 -1.75 1.12 1.43
CA MET A 77 -1.21 -0.22 1.10
C MET A 77 0.19 -0.43 1.69
N MET A 78 1.05 0.58 1.61
CA MET A 78 2.40 0.51 2.17
C MET A 78 2.37 0.28 3.69
N GLN A 79 1.52 0.99 4.42
CA GLN A 79 1.39 0.82 5.88
C GLN A 79 0.89 -0.57 6.27
N ASN A 80 -0.05 -1.12 5.49
CA ASN A 80 -0.51 -2.49 5.71
C ASN A 80 0.59 -3.52 5.46
N LEU A 81 1.35 -3.37 4.38
CA LEU A 81 2.48 -4.25 4.08
C LEU A 81 3.57 -4.19 5.16
N ILE A 82 3.85 -3.00 5.70
CA ILE A 82 4.77 -2.83 6.83
C ILE A 82 4.25 -3.60 8.07
N THR A 83 2.96 -3.48 8.35
CA THR A 83 2.33 -4.18 9.48
C THR A 83 2.39 -5.70 9.32
N GLU A 84 2.07 -6.19 8.11
CA GLU A 84 2.15 -7.62 7.79
C GLU A 84 3.59 -8.14 7.89
N LYS A 85 4.56 -7.40 7.34
CA LYS A 85 5.99 -7.72 7.46
C LYS A 85 6.41 -7.87 8.92
N ASN A 86 6.08 -6.91 9.78
CA ASN A 86 6.44 -6.95 11.20
C ASN A 86 5.76 -8.12 11.92
N GLY A 87 4.53 -8.48 11.52
CA GLY A 87 3.83 -9.65 12.01
C GLY A 87 4.53 -10.95 11.64
N LEU A 88 4.98 -11.08 10.39
CA LEU A 88 5.76 -12.23 9.92
C LEU A 88 7.12 -12.32 10.59
N GLU A 89 7.83 -11.20 10.77
CA GLU A 89 9.12 -11.17 11.49
C GLU A 89 8.95 -11.66 12.93
N SER A 90 7.89 -11.25 13.62
CA SER A 90 7.58 -11.74 14.97
C SER A 90 7.30 -13.24 15.01
N GLN A 91 6.62 -13.78 13.99
CA GLN A 91 6.37 -15.21 13.87
C GLN A 91 7.67 -15.99 13.63
N ILE A 92 8.54 -15.50 12.75
CA ILE A 92 9.85 -16.11 12.48
C ILE A 92 10.66 -16.20 13.79
N THR A 93 10.79 -15.11 14.53
CA THR A 93 11.49 -15.11 15.82
C THR A 93 10.90 -16.11 16.81
N ASN A 94 9.57 -16.23 16.87
CA ASN A 94 8.92 -17.23 17.72
C ASN A 94 9.29 -18.66 17.30
N TYR A 95 9.27 -18.96 16.00
CA TYR A 95 9.65 -20.27 15.49
C TYR A 95 11.12 -20.59 15.73
N GLU A 96 12.03 -19.62 15.60
CA GLU A 96 13.46 -19.79 15.90
C GLU A 96 13.69 -20.14 17.37
N VAL A 97 13.02 -19.44 18.29
CA VAL A 97 13.07 -19.75 19.73
C VAL A 97 12.51 -21.16 19.99
N ARG A 98 11.35 -21.49 19.41
CA ARG A 98 10.74 -22.80 19.59
C ARG A 98 11.62 -23.94 19.08
N LEU A 99 12.28 -23.76 17.93
CA LEU A 99 13.21 -24.74 17.39
C LEU A 99 14.43 -24.92 18.30
N SER A 100 14.98 -23.82 18.81
CA SER A 100 16.12 -23.86 19.74
C SER A 100 15.78 -24.66 21.00
N ASN A 101 14.62 -24.40 21.60
CA ASN A 101 14.14 -25.13 22.78
C ASN A 101 13.94 -26.62 22.48
N LEU A 102 13.34 -26.97 21.34
CA LEU A 102 13.14 -28.38 20.97
C LEU A 102 14.46 -29.12 20.76
N ILE A 103 15.48 -28.44 20.22
CA ILE A 103 16.82 -29.01 20.07
C ILE A 103 17.45 -29.24 21.45
N GLU A 104 17.32 -28.29 22.37
CA GLU A 104 17.82 -28.40 23.74
C GLU A 104 17.15 -29.57 24.48
N GLU A 105 15.82 -29.62 24.48
CA GLU A 105 15.03 -30.71 25.06
C GLU A 105 15.41 -32.07 24.47
N SER A 106 15.63 -32.15 23.15
CA SER A 106 16.04 -33.39 22.49
C SER A 106 17.45 -33.82 22.91
N ASN A 107 18.38 -32.89 23.10
CA ASN A 107 19.75 -33.19 23.53
C ASN A 107 19.78 -33.69 24.97
N GLU A 108 18.97 -33.09 25.86
CA GLU A 108 18.81 -33.56 27.24
C GLU A 108 18.29 -35.00 27.27
N GLN A 109 17.27 -35.31 26.46
CA GLN A 109 16.73 -36.67 26.37
C GLN A 109 17.75 -37.69 25.85
N ILE A 110 18.58 -37.29 24.86
CA ILE A 110 19.68 -38.15 24.37
C ILE A 110 20.67 -38.42 25.50
N GLN A 111 21.09 -37.38 26.22
CA GLN A 111 22.06 -37.50 27.30
C GLN A 111 21.53 -38.39 28.44
N ASP A 112 20.27 -38.23 28.82
CA ASP A 112 19.63 -39.10 29.82
C ASP A 112 19.59 -40.56 29.36
N THR A 113 19.24 -40.80 28.10
CA THR A 113 19.24 -42.14 27.51
C THR A 113 20.65 -42.76 27.48
N GLU A 114 21.67 -41.99 27.11
CA GLU A 114 23.07 -42.45 27.11
C GLU A 114 23.56 -42.82 28.53
N ASN A 115 23.16 -42.03 29.53
CA ASN A 115 23.45 -42.32 30.93
C ASN A 115 22.78 -43.62 31.39
N GLU A 116 21.52 -43.86 31.01
CA GLU A 116 20.83 -45.11 31.31
C GLU A 116 21.49 -46.31 30.63
N ILE A 117 21.84 -46.21 29.35
CA ILE A 117 22.57 -47.25 28.61
C ILE A 117 23.88 -47.59 29.33
N THR A 118 24.64 -46.58 29.75
CA THR A 118 25.90 -46.77 30.47
C THR A 118 25.69 -47.54 31.78
N LYS A 119 24.69 -47.18 32.58
CA LYS A 119 24.32 -47.90 33.82
C LYS A 119 23.93 -49.36 33.54
N TYR A 120 23.17 -49.61 32.49
CA TYR A 120 22.79 -50.97 32.11
C TYR A 120 24.01 -51.80 31.67
N GLN A 121 24.93 -51.21 30.90
CA GLN A 121 26.18 -51.87 30.51
C GLN A 121 27.05 -52.23 31.72
N GLU A 122 27.21 -51.32 32.69
CA GLU A 122 27.93 -51.58 33.94
C GLU A 122 27.29 -52.73 34.74
N THR A 123 25.95 -52.75 34.81
CA THR A 123 25.20 -53.81 35.48
C THR A 123 25.43 -55.16 34.81
N VAL A 124 25.33 -55.22 33.47
CA VAL A 124 25.58 -56.44 32.70
C VAL A 124 27.01 -56.95 32.88
N ASN A 125 28.00 -56.04 32.85
CA ASN A 125 29.41 -56.39 33.07
C ASN A 125 29.66 -56.97 34.46
N THR A 126 29.01 -56.40 35.48
CA THR A 126 29.07 -56.88 36.86
C THR A 126 28.49 -58.29 36.98
N LEU A 127 27.27 -58.49 36.49
CA LEU A 127 26.59 -59.78 36.51
C LEU A 127 27.38 -60.87 35.75
N ASN A 128 27.91 -60.54 34.57
CA ASN A 128 28.76 -61.46 33.79
C ASN A 128 30.02 -61.88 34.55
N SER A 129 30.62 -60.94 35.29
CA SER A 129 31.81 -61.22 36.10
C SER A 129 31.50 -62.14 37.27
N GLU A 130 30.37 -61.95 37.94
CA GLU A 130 29.89 -62.83 39.01
C GLU A 130 29.56 -64.24 38.49
N LEU A 131 28.92 -64.34 37.33
CA LEU A 131 28.54 -65.61 36.71
C LEU A 131 29.79 -66.43 36.36
N LYS A 132 30.83 -65.79 35.78
CA LYS A 132 32.13 -66.41 35.54
C LYS A 132 32.81 -66.91 36.81
N LYS A 133 32.66 -66.21 37.94
CA LYS A 133 33.21 -66.65 39.23
C LYS A 133 32.51 -67.89 39.77
N LYS A 134 31.19 -68.00 39.59
CA LYS A 134 30.40 -69.15 40.06
C LYS A 134 30.57 -70.42 39.21
N GLN A 135 31.07 -70.29 37.98
CA GLN A 135 31.31 -71.41 37.06
C GLN A 135 32.72 -72.02 37.19
N LYS A 136 33.59 -71.45 38.03
CA LYS A 136 34.92 -71.99 38.38
C LYS A 136 34.86 -72.69 39.72
#